data_AF-A0A2N7B6Z5-F1
#
_entry.id   AF-A0A2N7B6Z5-F1
#
_cell.length_a   1.000
_cell.length_b   1.000
_cell.length_c   1.000
_cell.angle_alpha   90.00
_cell.angle_beta   90.00
_cell.angle_gamma   90.00
#
_symmetry.space_group_name_H-M   'P 1'
#
loop_
_entity.id
_entity.type
_entity.pdbx_description
1 polymer ?
#
loop_
_entity_poly.entity_id
_entity_poly.type
_entity_poly.pdbx_seq_one_letter_code
_entity_poly.pdbx_strand_id
1 'polypeptide(L)'
;MATNNPYTSYVPYQVVETDQTNIRAILLRYARNWPWFLVSVAFALGAAYVYLLYQQPIYRVQASLLIKDEKKGVDTGELMKQLDIFGQQKLVDNEIEILKSYTLMNKIVGDLNLDVKYFEPSNFGKREVYGNVPIKMIVEQPKPELYKEKLEISFRKTTRYV
;
A
#
# COMPACT_ATOMS: atom_id res chain seq x y z
N MET A 1 -21.19 -63.52 70.45
CA MET A 1 -20.27 -62.41 70.09
C MET A 1 -19.91 -62.60 68.63
N ALA A 2 -20.39 -61.72 67.74
CA ALA A 2 -20.11 -61.76 66.31
C ALA A 2 -19.60 -60.38 65.89
N THR A 3 -18.41 -60.31 65.30
CA THR A 3 -17.80 -59.07 64.81
C THR A 3 -18.16 -58.87 63.35
N ASN A 4 -19.17 -58.05 63.07
CA ASN A 4 -19.49 -57.61 61.71
C ASN A 4 -18.55 -56.46 61.34
N ASN A 5 -17.58 -56.70 60.45
CA ASN A 5 -16.67 -55.68 59.96
C ASN A 5 -17.27 -55.00 58.70
N PRO A 6 -17.69 -53.72 58.76
CA PRO A 6 -18.48 -53.09 57.69
C PRO A 6 -17.64 -52.45 56.56
N TYR A 7 -16.34 -52.72 56.48
CA TYR A 7 -15.45 -51.99 55.58
C TYR A 7 -14.98 -52.84 54.42
N THR A 8 -15.83 -53.00 53.39
CA THR A 8 -15.43 -53.00 51.97
C THR A 8 -16.66 -53.15 51.08
N SER A 9 -17.18 -52.03 50.58
CA SER A 9 -18.08 -52.04 49.43
C SER A 9 -17.35 -51.36 48.26
N TYR A 10 -17.00 -52.15 47.25
CA TYR A 10 -16.41 -51.65 46.01
C TYR A 10 -17.51 -51.09 45.11
N VAL A 11 -17.42 -49.80 44.79
CA VAL A 11 -18.29 -49.13 43.80
C VAL A 11 -17.53 -49.04 42.48
N PRO A 12 -18.04 -49.58 41.37
CA PRO A 12 -17.35 -49.50 40.09
C PRO A 12 -17.33 -48.05 39.58
N TYR A 13 -16.15 -47.55 39.21
CA TYR A 13 -15.99 -46.23 38.62
C TYR A 13 -16.66 -46.20 37.23
N GLN A 14 -17.62 -45.30 37.05
CA GLN A 14 -18.26 -45.05 35.76
C GLN A 14 -17.25 -44.30 34.88
N VAL A 15 -16.86 -44.86 33.73
CA VAL A 15 -16.08 -44.11 32.74
C VAL A 15 -16.98 -43.00 32.20
N VAL A 16 -16.75 -41.76 32.62
CA VAL A 16 -17.41 -40.59 32.05
C VAL A 16 -16.91 -40.46 30.61
N GLU A 17 -17.75 -40.78 29.64
CA GLU A 17 -17.50 -40.42 28.25
C GLU A 17 -17.49 -38.89 28.15
N THR A 18 -16.31 -38.30 28.31
CA THR A 18 -16.03 -37.00 27.74
C THR A 18 -15.88 -37.22 26.25
N ASP A 19 -16.88 -36.84 25.48
CA ASP A 19 -16.72 -35.77 24.49
C ASP A 19 -17.85 -35.82 23.44
N GLN A 20 -18.96 -35.15 23.75
CA GLN A 20 -19.68 -34.45 22.70
C GLN A 20 -19.44 -32.98 22.97
N THR A 21 -18.42 -32.40 22.32
CA THR A 21 -18.20 -30.95 22.24
C THR A 21 -19.55 -30.27 22.02
N ASN A 22 -20.13 -29.76 23.11
CA ASN A 22 -21.52 -29.34 23.11
C ASN A 22 -21.55 -27.94 22.52
N ILE A 23 -21.52 -27.87 21.19
CA ILE A 23 -21.37 -26.64 20.39
C ILE A 23 -22.41 -25.60 20.81
N ARG A 24 -23.62 -26.06 21.16
CA ARG A 24 -24.69 -25.22 21.73
C ARG A 24 -24.32 -24.59 23.07
N ALA A 25 -23.74 -25.35 24.00
CA ALA A 25 -23.31 -24.82 25.30
C ALA A 25 -22.18 -23.80 25.16
N ILE A 26 -21.27 -24.03 24.22
CA ILE A 26 -20.19 -23.09 23.86
C ILE A 26 -20.77 -21.81 23.28
N LEU A 27 -21.69 -21.91 22.31
CA LEU A 27 -22.35 -20.76 21.68
C LEU A 27 -23.17 -19.94 22.68
N LEU A 28 -23.91 -20.57 23.59
CA LEU A 28 -24.66 -19.86 24.65
C LEU A 28 -23.74 -19.11 25.61
N ARG A 29 -22.54 -19.66 25.88
CA ARG A 29 -21.51 -18.99 26.69
C ARG A 29 -20.94 -17.75 25.98
N TYR A 30 -20.68 -17.84 24.67
CA TYR A 30 -20.25 -16.69 23.87
C TYR A 30 -21.37 -15.64 23.69
N ALA A 31 -22.63 -16.06 23.54
CA ALA A 31 -23.78 -15.17 23.45
C ALA A 31 -24.00 -14.35 24.73
N ARG A 32 -23.69 -14.91 25.91
CA ARG A 32 -23.72 -14.16 27.18
C ARG A 32 -22.64 -13.07 27.26
N ASN A 33 -21.52 -13.26 26.55
CA ASN A 33 -20.40 -12.32 26.49
C ASN A 33 -20.43 -11.42 25.25
N TRP A 34 -21.58 -11.28 24.57
CA TRP A 34 -21.76 -10.43 23.40
C TRP A 34 -21.27 -8.97 23.53
N PRO A 35 -21.26 -8.30 24.72
CA PRO A 35 -20.72 -6.95 24.82
C PRO A 35 -19.22 -6.91 24.59
N TRP A 36 -18.47 -7.94 25.01
CA TRP A 36 -17.03 -8.03 24.77
C TRP A 36 -16.70 -8.21 23.30
N PHE A 37 -17.56 -8.91 22.55
CA PHE A 37 -17.47 -9.01 21.10
C PHE A 37 -17.72 -7.65 20.44
N LEU A 38 -18.70 -6.90 20.92
CA LEU A 38 -18.98 -5.56 20.41
C LEU A 38 -17.82 -4.58 20.70
N VAL A 39 -17.21 -4.68 21.88
CA VAL A 39 -16.01 -3.90 22.25
C VAL A 39 -14.81 -4.27 21.36
N SER A 40 -14.57 -5.55 21.09
CA SER A 40 -13.45 -5.95 20.23
C SER A 40 -13.64 -5.49 18.78
N VAL A 41 -14.87 -5.55 18.26
CA VAL A 41 -15.22 -5.01 16.93
C VAL A 41 -15.02 -3.50 16.89
N ALA A 42 -15.50 -2.77 17.91
CA ALA A 42 -15.31 -1.32 18.00
C ALA A 42 -13.82 -0.95 18.09
N PHE A 43 -13.03 -1.70 18.85
CA PHE A 43 -11.58 -1.51 18.94
C PHE A 43 -10.89 -1.77 17.61
N ALA A 44 -11.25 -2.86 16.91
CA ALA A 44 -10.69 -3.18 15.60
C ALA A 44 -11.02 -2.11 14.55
N LEU A 45 -12.26 -1.60 14.53
CA LEU A 45 -12.67 -0.49 13.66
C LEU A 45 -11.94 0.81 14.02
N GLY A 46 -11.76 1.11 15.31
CA GLY A 46 -10.98 2.25 15.77
C GLY A 46 -9.52 2.17 15.32
N ALA A 47 -8.88 1.02 15.50
CA ALA A 47 -7.51 0.78 15.06
C ALA A 47 -7.39 0.87 13.52
N ALA A 48 -8.35 0.33 12.77
CA ALA A 48 -8.39 0.44 11.32
C ALA A 48 -8.55 1.91 10.88
N TYR A 49 -9.44 2.67 11.52
CA TYR A 49 -9.64 4.09 11.21
C TYR A 49 -8.37 4.91 11.42
N VAL A 50 -7.71 4.71 12.56
CA VAL A 50 -6.42 5.30 12.90
C VAL A 50 -5.38 4.92 11.84
N TYR A 51 -5.28 3.64 11.49
CA TYR A 51 -4.36 3.15 10.46
C TYR A 51 -4.58 3.83 9.10
N LEU A 52 -5.83 3.94 8.63
CA LEU A 52 -6.16 4.63 7.38
C LEU A 52 -5.80 6.12 7.41
N LEU A 53 -5.91 6.77 8.56
CA LEU A 53 -5.61 8.20 8.70
C LEU A 53 -4.11 8.50 8.65
N TYR A 54 -3.27 7.56 9.08
CA TYR A 54 -1.81 7.67 9.03
C TYR A 54 -1.19 7.13 7.74
N GLN A 55 -1.92 6.33 6.97
CA GLN A 55 -1.38 5.74 5.75
C GLN A 55 -1.26 6.79 4.64
N GLN A 56 -0.04 6.98 4.13
CA GLN A 56 0.20 7.83 2.96
C GLN A 56 -0.52 7.27 1.71
N PRO A 57 -1.28 8.07 0.97
CA PRO A 57 -1.94 7.62 -0.24
C PRO A 57 -0.91 7.28 -1.32
N ILE A 58 -0.94 6.05 -1.82
CA ILE A 58 -0.10 5.62 -2.95
C ILE A 58 -0.88 5.89 -4.23
N TYR A 59 -0.42 6.84 -5.04
CA TYR A 59 -1.03 7.16 -6.32
C TYR A 59 -0.41 6.31 -7.44
N ARG A 60 -1.25 5.63 -8.21
CA ARG A 60 -0.82 4.88 -9.40
C ARG A 60 -1.03 5.74 -10.64
N VAL A 61 0.04 6.02 -11.38
CA VAL A 61 -0.01 6.70 -12.67
C VAL A 61 0.08 5.65 -13.78
N GLN A 62 -0.86 5.67 -14.71
CA GLN A 62 -0.87 4.81 -15.91
C GLN A 62 -1.05 5.69 -17.14
N ALA A 63 -0.27 5.42 -18.19
CA ALA A 63 -0.40 6.05 -19.48
C ALA A 63 -0.47 4.96 -20.56
N SER A 64 -1.32 5.17 -21.56
CA SER A 64 -1.44 4.30 -22.74
C SER A 64 -1.08 5.11 -23.97
N LEU A 65 -0.18 4.59 -24.80
CA LEU A 65 0.29 5.23 -26.02
C LEU A 65 -0.08 4.34 -27.21
N LEU A 66 -0.75 4.92 -28.20
CA LEU A 66 -1.11 4.23 -29.45
C LEU A 66 -0.08 4.59 -30.53
N ILE A 67 0.56 3.58 -31.10
CA ILE A 67 1.50 3.74 -32.21
C ILE A 67 0.74 3.42 -33.50
N LYS A 68 0.76 4.34 -34.45
CA LYS A 68 0.06 4.20 -35.72
C LYS A 68 1.06 3.76 -36.78
N ASP A 69 0.91 2.53 -37.26
CA ASP A 69 1.71 2.05 -38.39
C ASP A 69 1.24 2.70 -39.69
N GLU A 70 2.13 3.43 -40.35
CA GLU A 70 1.93 3.83 -41.74
C GLU A 70 2.15 2.60 -42.64
N LYS A 71 1.11 1.78 -42.76
CA LYS A 71 1.09 0.69 -43.76
C LYS A 71 1.13 1.31 -45.15
N LYS A 72 2.33 1.42 -45.73
CA LYS A 72 2.48 1.60 -47.18
C LYS A 72 1.87 0.37 -47.83
N GLY A 73 0.69 0.53 -48.41
CA GLY A 73 -0.12 -0.54 -48.98
C GLY A 73 0.64 -1.30 -50.05
N VAL A 74 1.21 -2.45 -49.69
CA VAL A 74 1.74 -3.44 -50.62
C VAL A 74 1.24 -4.79 -50.14
N ASP A 75 0.26 -5.33 -50.86
CA ASP A 75 -0.27 -6.68 -50.61
C ASP A 75 0.75 -7.71 -51.13
N THR A 76 1.75 -7.98 -50.30
CA THR A 76 2.76 -9.02 -50.55
C THR A 76 2.56 -10.15 -49.55
N GLY A 77 2.63 -11.39 -50.04
CA GLY A 77 2.16 -12.63 -49.38
C GLY A 77 2.68 -12.93 -47.97
N GLU A 78 2.24 -14.05 -47.38
CA GLU A 78 2.41 -14.41 -45.96
C GLU A 78 3.82 -14.21 -45.38
N LEU A 79 4.88 -14.43 -46.16
CA LEU A 79 6.25 -14.19 -45.72
C LEU A 79 6.54 -12.70 -45.47
N MET A 80 6.05 -11.78 -46.31
CA MET A 80 6.24 -10.34 -46.08
C MET A 80 5.44 -9.84 -44.89
N LYS A 81 4.26 -10.42 -44.62
CA LYS A 81 3.49 -10.14 -43.39
C LYS A 81 4.24 -10.56 -42.12
N GLN A 82 4.93 -11.70 -42.13
CA GLN A 82 5.78 -12.09 -41.01
C GLN A 82 6.93 -11.10 -40.80
N LEU A 83 7.63 -10.69 -41.86
CA LEU A 83 8.69 -9.67 -41.75
C LEU A 83 8.16 -8.31 -41.24
N ASP A 84 6.97 -7.90 -41.67
CA ASP A 84 6.32 -6.65 -41.22
C ASP A 84 6.02 -6.66 -39.72
N ILE A 85 5.53 -7.79 -39.18
CA ILE A 85 5.28 -7.95 -37.73
C ILE A 85 6.58 -7.86 -36.92
N PHE A 86 7.67 -8.49 -37.38
CA PHE A 86 8.97 -8.38 -36.72
C PHE A 86 9.55 -6.96 -36.81
N GLY A 87 9.29 -6.24 -37.91
CA GLY A 87 9.65 -4.84 -38.06
C GLY A 87 8.88 -3.93 -37.10
N GLN A 88 7.57 -4.13 -36.96
CA GLN A 88 6.69 -3.39 -36.04
C GLN A 88 7.09 -3.59 -34.59
N GLN A 89 7.40 -4.82 -34.15
CA GLN A 89 7.89 -5.05 -32.79
C GLN A 89 9.17 -4.27 -32.51
N LYS A 90 10.14 -4.28 -33.43
CA LYS A 90 11.38 -3.51 -33.26
C LYS A 90 11.15 -2.00 -33.22
N LEU A 91 10.21 -1.47 -34.01
CA LEU A 91 9.85 -0.05 -33.98
C LEU A 91 9.24 0.31 -32.62
N VAL A 92 8.31 -0.50 -32.11
CA VAL A 92 7.70 -0.30 -30.79
C VAL A 92 8.76 -0.37 -29.69
N ASP A 93 9.66 -1.36 -29.74
CA ASP A 93 10.73 -1.52 -28.75
C ASP A 93 11.67 -0.30 -28.74
N ASN A 94 12.03 0.22 -29.92
CA ASN A 94 12.84 1.43 -30.05
C ASN A 94 12.14 2.66 -29.45
N GLU A 95 10.85 2.85 -29.70
CA GLU A 95 10.10 3.99 -29.12
C GLU A 95 9.99 3.86 -27.60
N ILE A 96 9.77 2.64 -27.08
CA ILE A 96 9.80 2.37 -25.64
C ILE A 96 11.18 2.68 -25.05
N GLU A 97 12.26 2.35 -25.77
CA GLU A 97 13.62 2.67 -25.36
C GLU A 97 13.87 4.18 -25.34
N ILE A 98 13.43 4.91 -26.36
CA ILE A 98 13.50 6.38 -26.40
C ILE A 98 12.72 7.00 -25.24
N LEU A 99 11.52 6.49 -24.95
CA LEU A 99 10.70 6.93 -23.81
C LEU A 99 11.39 6.70 -22.47
N LYS A 100 12.19 5.64 -22.35
CA LYS A 100 12.98 5.31 -21.15
C LYS A 100 14.38 5.94 -21.16
N SER A 101 14.73 6.69 -22.20
CA SER A 101 16.07 7.25 -22.35
C SER A 101 16.38 8.29 -21.27
N TYR A 102 17.65 8.31 -20.86
CA TYR A 102 18.14 9.27 -19.86
C TYR A 102 17.92 10.72 -20.30
N THR A 103 18.18 11.03 -21.58
CA THR A 103 18.04 12.39 -22.11
C THR A 103 16.62 12.92 -22.01
N LEU A 104 15.63 12.09 -22.37
CA LEU A 104 14.22 12.46 -22.26
C LEU A 104 13.80 12.60 -20.80
N MET A 105 14.16 11.62 -19.95
CA MET A 105 13.84 11.67 -18.53
C MET A 105 14.45 12.88 -17.83
N ASN A 106 15.69 13.25 -18.16
CA ASN A 106 16.37 14.42 -17.62
C ASN A 106 15.64 15.71 -18.00
N LYS A 107 15.16 15.82 -19.25
CA LYS A 107 14.33 16.94 -19.69
C LYS A 107 13.01 17.01 -18.93
N ILE A 108 12.32 15.87 -18.75
CA ILE A 108 11.05 15.78 -18.00
C ILE A 108 11.27 16.23 -16.55
N VAL A 109 12.32 15.75 -15.89
CA VAL A 109 12.66 16.14 -14.51
C VAL A 109 12.90 17.65 -14.41
N GLY A 110 13.61 18.25 -15.37
CA GLY A 110 13.84 19.69 -15.41
C GLY A 110 12.57 20.51 -15.67
N ASP A 111 11.76 20.10 -16.64
CA ASP A 111 10.53 20.82 -17.02
C ASP A 111 9.48 20.77 -15.88
N LEU A 112 9.33 19.62 -15.21
CA LEU A 112 8.40 19.44 -14.10
C LEU A 112 9.00 19.81 -12.73
N ASN A 113 10.29 20.16 -12.65
CA ASN A 113 10.99 20.48 -11.39
C ASN A 113 10.82 19.34 -10.35
N LEU A 114 11.00 18.09 -10.78
CA LEU A 114 10.85 16.88 -9.95
C LEU A 114 12.10 16.56 -9.10
N ASP A 115 13.08 17.45 -9.12
CA ASP A 115 14.34 17.36 -8.37
C ASP A 115 14.17 17.67 -6.88
N VAL A 116 13.15 18.45 -6.51
CA VAL A 116 12.86 18.85 -5.12
C VAL A 116 11.47 18.40 -4.69
N LYS A 117 11.38 17.79 -3.52
CA LYS A 117 10.13 17.43 -2.85
C LYS A 117 9.89 18.30 -1.63
N TYR A 118 8.67 18.82 -1.50
CA TYR A 118 8.27 19.65 -0.37
C TYR A 118 7.38 18.86 0.57
N PHE A 119 7.67 18.94 1.87
CA PHE A 119 6.88 18.27 2.90
C PHE A 119 6.36 19.30 3.89
N GLU A 120 5.06 19.31 4.12
CA GLU A 120 4.44 20.13 5.16
C GLU A 120 4.16 19.26 6.40
N PRO A 121 4.53 19.73 7.60
CA PRO A 121 4.12 19.06 8.83
C PRO A 121 2.61 19.21 9.02
N SER A 122 1.89 18.09 8.97
CA SER A 122 0.47 18.01 9.30
C SER A 122 0.26 17.23 10.60
N ASN A 123 -0.89 17.43 11.24
CA ASN A 123 -1.27 16.75 12.49
C ASN A 123 -1.27 15.22 12.38
N PHE A 124 -1.37 14.68 11.15
CA PHE A 124 -1.44 13.25 10.86
C PHE A 124 -0.17 12.71 10.18
N GLY A 125 0.92 13.48 10.16
CA GLY A 125 2.19 13.11 9.53
C GLY A 125 2.67 14.15 8.53
N LYS A 126 3.80 13.87 7.88
CA LYS A 126 4.34 14.74 6.82
C LYS A 126 3.60 14.46 5.52
N ARG A 127 2.99 15.48 4.93
CA ARG A 127 2.32 15.36 3.62
C ARG A 127 3.21 15.99 2.55
N GLU A 128 3.47 15.25 1.47
CA GLU A 128 4.14 15.82 0.29
C GLU A 128 3.20 16.83 -0.38
N VAL A 129 3.71 18.04 -0.63
CA VAL A 129 2.97 19.13 -1.28
C VAL A 129 3.61 19.38 -2.64
N TYR A 130 2.80 19.32 -3.69
CA TYR A 130 3.22 19.58 -5.07
C TYR A 130 2.45 20.77 -5.65
N GLY A 131 3.14 21.69 -6.32
CA GLY A 131 2.56 22.82 -7.05
C GLY A 131 2.21 24.08 -6.23
N ASN A 132 1.66 23.95 -5.02
CA ASN A 132 1.25 25.11 -4.20
C ASN A 132 2.23 25.38 -3.06
N VAL A 133 3.44 25.81 -3.40
CA VAL A 133 4.53 26.07 -2.45
C VAL A 133 5.02 27.51 -2.57
N PRO A 134 5.16 28.26 -1.47
CA PRO A 134 5.56 29.68 -1.51
C PRO A 134 7.06 29.89 -1.80
N ILE A 135 7.86 28.83 -1.82
CA ILE A 135 9.29 28.86 -2.16
C ILE A 135 9.53 27.94 -3.35
N LYS A 136 10.32 28.41 -4.32
CA LYS A 136 10.93 27.56 -5.35
C LYS A 136 12.40 27.35 -5.01
N MET A 137 12.78 26.11 -4.69
CA MET A 137 14.19 25.72 -4.62
C MET A 137 14.67 25.26 -5.99
N ILE A 138 15.89 25.65 -6.35
CA ILE A 138 16.55 25.28 -7.61
C ILE A 138 17.90 24.68 -7.24
N VAL A 139 18.17 23.46 -7.68
CA VAL A 139 19.46 22.79 -7.45
C VAL A 139 20.37 23.06 -8.64
N GLU A 140 21.30 24.00 -8.48
CA GLU A 140 22.29 24.35 -9.52
C GLU A 140 23.27 23.20 -9.83
N GLN A 141 23.67 22.45 -8.80
CA GLN A 141 24.58 21.31 -8.93
C GLN A 141 24.11 20.13 -8.08
N PRO A 142 23.56 19.07 -8.69
CA PRO A 142 23.11 17.89 -7.96
C PRO A 142 24.31 17.09 -7.45
N LYS A 143 24.67 17.29 -6.18
CA LYS A 143 25.68 16.47 -5.48
C LYS A 143 24.97 15.39 -4.67
N PRO A 144 25.45 14.12 -4.67
CA PRO A 144 24.82 13.04 -3.88
C PRO A 144 24.70 13.35 -2.39
N GLU A 145 25.59 14.19 -1.86
CA GLU A 145 25.60 14.63 -0.48
C GLU A 145 24.38 15.49 -0.12
N LEU A 146 23.87 16.30 -1.05
CA LEU A 146 22.71 17.19 -0.83
C LEU A 146 21.43 16.41 -0.54
N TYR A 147 21.32 15.18 -1.04
CA TYR A 147 20.13 14.34 -0.87
C TYR A 147 20.18 13.46 0.38
N LYS A 148 21.29 13.47 1.13
CA LYS A 148 21.45 12.68 2.36
C LYS A 148 20.75 13.34 3.54
N GLU A 149 20.73 14.66 3.58
CA GLU A 149 20.16 15.43 4.69
C GLU A 149 18.94 16.22 4.23
N LYS A 150 17.88 16.18 5.06
CA LYS A 150 16.69 17.01 4.84
C LYS A 150 17.00 18.45 5.25
N LEU A 151 16.67 19.40 4.36
CA LEU A 151 16.69 20.82 4.71
C LEU A 151 15.37 21.19 5.39
N GLU A 152 15.42 21.67 6.63
CA GLU A 152 14.24 22.17 7.35
C GLU A 152 14.26 23.70 7.34
N ILE A 153 13.31 24.30 6.64
CA ILE A 153 13.14 25.76 6.57
C ILE A 153 11.94 26.13 7.45
N SER A 154 12.16 27.00 8.44
CA SER A 154 11.10 27.54 9.29
C SER A 154 10.95 29.04 9.05
N PHE A 155 9.74 29.48 8.73
CA PHE A 155 9.42 30.89 8.66
C PHE A 155 8.94 31.39 10.02
N ARG A 156 9.56 32.43 10.56
CA ARG A 156 8.92 33.19 11.64
C ARG A 156 7.73 33.95 11.06
N LYS A 157 6.52 33.60 11.51
CA LYS A 157 5.32 34.42 11.30
C LYS A 157 5.57 35.78 11.96
N THR A 158 5.73 36.85 11.16
CA THR A 158 5.69 38.23 11.67
C THR A 158 4.23 38.63 11.74
N THR A 159 3.65 38.57 12.94
CA THR A 159 2.31 39.09 13.20
C THR A 159 2.36 40.61 13.08
N ARG A 160 1.85 41.18 11.99
CA ARG A 160 1.46 42.58 11.94
C ARG A 160 -0.01 42.66 12.34
N TYR A 161 -0.25 43.11 13.57
CA TYR A 161 -1.56 43.60 13.99
C TYR A 161 -1.84 44.89 13.22
N VAL A 162 -3.00 44.96 12.58
CA VAL A 162 -3.68 46.22 12.22
C VAL A 162 -5.06 46.15 12.84
#